data_AF-H6D6S7-F1
#
_entry.id   AF-H6D6S7-F1
#
_cell.length_a   1.000
_cell.length_b   1.000
_cell.length_c   1.000
_cell.angle_alpha   90.00
_cell.angle_beta   90.00
_cell.angle_gamma   90.00
#
_symmetry.space_group_name_H-M   'P 1'
#
loop_
_entity.id
_entity.type
_entity.pdbx_description
1 polymer ?
#
loop_
_entity_poly.entity_id
_entity_poly.type
_entity_poly.pdbx_seq_one_letter_code
_entity_poly.pdbx_strand_id
1 'polypeptide(L)'
;LLGAPGMPDKNTRHTLMFSATFPDDIQKLAHEFLRDDFLFLTVGRVGGACSDVTQAMIQIDHSEKRDKLMELLSDVPTTKARTLVFVDTKRNADFLATLLSQENLPTTS
;
A
#
# COMPACT_ATOMS: atom_id res chain seq x y z
N LEU A 1 -18.21 5.99 -14.14
CA LEU A 1 -17.35 7.17 -13.95
C LEU A 1 -16.94 7.76 -15.30
N LEU A 2 -16.55 6.93 -16.27
CA LEU A 2 -16.53 7.33 -17.68
C LEU A 2 -17.96 7.52 -18.20
N GLY A 3 -18.18 8.60 -18.95
CA GLY A 3 -19.48 8.89 -19.52
C GLY A 3 -20.55 9.32 -18.52
N ALA A 4 -20.16 9.82 -17.33
CA ALA A 4 -21.12 10.44 -16.42
C ALA A 4 -21.83 11.61 -17.15
N PRO A 5 -23.16 11.74 -17.05
CA PRO A 5 -23.89 12.81 -17.72
C PRO A 5 -23.34 14.17 -17.28
N GLY A 6 -22.88 14.97 -18.25
CA GLY A 6 -22.25 16.28 -18.02
C GLY A 6 -20.72 16.27 -17.96
N MET A 7 -20.06 15.12 -18.05
CA MET A 7 -18.61 15.06 -18.15
C MET A 7 -18.14 15.58 -19.52
N PRO A 8 -17.28 16.61 -19.60
CA PRO A 8 -16.80 17.13 -20.88
C PRO A 8 -15.97 16.08 -21.63
N ASP A 9 -15.94 16.22 -22.95
CA ASP A 9 -15.18 15.34 -23.84
C ASP A 9 -13.71 15.27 -23.43
N LYS A 10 -13.10 14.09 -23.61
CA LYS A 10 -11.70 13.77 -23.31
C LYS A 10 -10.73 14.85 -23.85
N ASN A 11 -11.00 15.37 -25.04
CA ASN A 11 -10.15 16.35 -25.71
C ASN A 11 -10.36 17.79 -25.22
N THR A 12 -11.46 18.05 -24.52
CA THR A 12 -11.82 19.40 -24.02
C THR A 12 -11.46 19.59 -22.55
N ARG A 13 -11.52 18.53 -21.75
CA ARG A 13 -11.14 18.58 -20.33
C ARG A 13 -9.63 18.44 -20.13
N HIS A 14 -9.13 18.98 -19.03
CA HIS A 14 -7.80 18.67 -18.52
C HIS A 14 -7.93 17.57 -17.47
N THR A 15 -7.15 16.51 -17.60
CA THR A 15 -7.16 15.38 -16.67
C THR A 15 -5.73 15.11 -16.24
N LEU A 16 -5.51 15.05 -14.93
CA LEU A 16 -4.23 14.70 -14.33
C LEU A 16 -4.41 13.34 -13.65
N MET A 17 -3.46 12.44 -13.88
CA MET A 17 -3.45 11.12 -13.28
C MET A 17 -2.15 10.96 -12.49
N PHE A 18 -2.28 10.58 -11.22
CA PHE A 18 -1.16 10.33 -10.33
C PHE A 18 -1.18 8.87 -9.92
N SER A 19 -0.06 8.17 -10.09
CA SER A 19 0.07 6.79 -9.67
C SER A 19 1.47 6.50 -9.16
N ALA A 20 1.56 5.77 -8.05
CA ALA A 20 2.83 5.29 -7.51
C ALA A 20 3.40 4.11 -8.31
N THR A 21 2.54 3.40 -9.06
CA THR A 21 2.92 2.26 -9.92
C THR A 21 2.29 2.40 -11.31
N PHE A 22 2.79 1.67 -12.31
CA PHE A 22 2.27 1.78 -13.68
C PHE A 22 2.10 0.42 -14.39
N PRO A 23 1.36 -0.53 -13.80
CA PRO A 23 1.03 -1.81 -14.45
C PRO A 23 0.06 -1.61 -15.62
N ASP A 24 -0.11 -2.64 -16.45
CA ASP A 24 -0.89 -2.59 -17.70
C ASP A 24 -2.32 -2.06 -17.52
N ASP A 25 -2.98 -2.38 -16.41
CA ASP A 25 -4.35 -1.90 -16.17
C ASP A 25 -4.40 -0.39 -15.88
N ILE A 26 -3.37 0.15 -15.24
CA ILE A 26 -3.21 1.60 -15.03
C ILE A 26 -2.86 2.29 -16.35
N GLN A 27 -2.10 1.63 -17.24
CA GLN A 27 -1.83 2.14 -18.59
C GLN A 27 -3.11 2.22 -19.42
N LYS A 28 -3.94 1.18 -19.41
CA LYS A 28 -5.25 1.17 -20.08
C LYS A 28 -6.13 2.32 -19.56
N LEU A 29 -6.16 2.52 -18.24
CA LEU A 29 -6.90 3.61 -17.62
C LEU A 29 -6.39 4.99 -18.06
N ALA A 30 -5.06 5.15 -18.13
CA ALA A 30 -4.45 6.39 -18.63
C ALA A 30 -4.89 6.67 -20.07
N HIS A 31 -4.87 5.67 -20.95
CA HIS A 31 -5.34 5.81 -22.33
C HIS A 31 -6.84 6.14 -22.44
N GLU A 32 -7.65 5.64 -21.52
CA GLU A 32 -9.09 5.89 -21.51
C GLU A 32 -9.44 7.30 -21.02
N PHE A 33 -8.71 7.82 -20.04
CA PHE A 33 -9.03 9.09 -19.37
C PHE A 33 -8.22 10.29 -19.86
N LEU A 34 -6.96 10.11 -20.24
CA LEU A 34 -6.03 11.15 -20.68
C LEU A 34 -6.00 11.24 -22.19
N ARG A 35 -5.88 12.45 -22.73
CA ARG A 35 -5.72 12.71 -24.18
C ARG A 35 -4.58 11.88 -24.76
N ASP A 36 -4.66 11.59 -26.06
CA ASP A 36 -3.70 10.70 -26.72
C ASP A 36 -2.26 11.26 -26.71
N ASP A 37 -2.11 12.58 -26.53
CA ASP A 37 -0.86 13.34 -26.42
C ASP A 37 -0.44 13.67 -24.98
N PHE A 38 -0.90 12.89 -23.99
CA PHE A 38 -0.60 13.16 -22.58
C PHE A 38 0.91 13.11 -22.29
N LEU A 39 1.35 14.02 -21.42
CA LEU A 39 2.72 14.02 -20.92
C LEU A 39 2.87 12.96 -19.82
N PHE A 40 3.75 11.98 -20.06
CA PHE A 40 4.11 11.00 -19.06
C PHE A 40 5.36 11.45 -18.29
N LEU A 41 5.19 11.73 -16.99
CA LEU A 41 6.28 12.10 -16.08
C LEU A 41 6.55 10.97 -15.11
N THR A 42 7.83 10.67 -14.92
CA THR A 42 8.30 9.62 -14.00
C THR A 42 9.30 10.21 -13.03
N VAL A 43 9.18 9.84 -11.76
CA VAL A 43 10.13 10.21 -10.71
C VAL A 43 10.65 8.91 -10.11
N GLY A 44 11.92 8.59 -10.33
CA GLY A 44 12.52 7.31 -9.92
C GLY A 44 12.25 6.16 -10.90
N ARG A 45 12.38 4.91 -10.42
CA ARG A 45 12.25 3.69 -11.23
C ARG A 45 10.78 3.26 -11.31
N VAL A 46 10.18 3.35 -12.49
CA VAL A 46 8.78 2.94 -12.71
C VAL A 46 8.66 1.42 -12.67
N GLY A 47 7.69 0.91 -11.90
CA GLY A 47 7.28 -0.50 -11.94
C GLY A 47 8.09 -1.47 -11.07
N GLY A 48 9.06 -0.99 -10.30
CA GLY A 48 9.74 -1.79 -9.26
C GLY A 48 9.10 -1.61 -7.89
N ALA A 49 9.25 -2.58 -6.99
CA ALA A 49 9.07 -2.32 -5.56
C ALA A 49 9.95 -1.11 -5.19
N CYS A 50 9.41 -0.19 -4.40
CA CYS A 50 10.10 1.06 -4.04
C CYS A 50 11.52 0.75 -3.56
N SER A 51 12.54 1.37 -4.16
CA SER A 51 13.96 1.14 -3.81
C SER A 51 14.26 1.51 -2.36
N ASP A 52 13.41 2.35 -1.76
CA ASP A 52 13.53 2.79 -0.38
C ASP A 52 12.95 1.75 0.60
N VAL A 53 12.34 0.67 0.10
CA VAL A 53 11.77 -0.41 0.91
C VAL A 53 12.73 -1.59 0.95
N THR A 54 13.32 -1.82 2.12
CA THR A 54 14.07 -3.06 2.40
C THR A 54 13.09 -4.20 2.66
N GLN A 55 13.25 -5.31 1.96
CA GLN A 55 12.41 -6.50 2.10
C GLN A 55 13.21 -7.64 2.71
N ALA A 56 12.70 -8.25 3.78
CA ALA A 56 13.29 -9.40 4.44
C ALA A 56 12.28 -10.56 4.46
N MET A 57 12.74 -11.76 4.12
CA MET A 57 11.95 -12.99 4.18
C MET A 57 12.45 -13.85 5.33
N ILE A 58 11.55 -14.18 6.25
CA ILE A 58 11.86 -15.02 7.42
C ILE A 58 10.99 -16.27 7.32
N GLN A 59 11.63 -17.44 7.17
CA GLN A 59 10.95 -18.72 7.16
C GLN A 59 10.83 -19.23 8.60
N ILE A 60 9.59 -19.40 9.06
CA ILE A 60 9.23 -19.85 10.41
C ILE A 60 7.95 -20.68 10.35
N ASP A 61 7.73 -21.49 11.38
CA ASP A 61 6.48 -22.21 11.52
C ASP A 61 5.34 -21.28 11.93
N HIS A 62 4.11 -21.69 11.64
CA HIS A 62 2.92 -20.88 11.93
C HIS A 62 2.79 -20.54 13.43
N SER A 63 3.17 -21.47 14.31
CA SER A 63 3.15 -21.28 15.76
C SER A 63 4.11 -20.18 16.23
N GLU A 64 5.22 -19.97 15.51
CA GLU A 64 6.29 -19.05 15.90
C GLU A 64 6.05 -17.61 15.41
N LYS A 65 5.11 -17.41 14.48
CA LYS A 65 4.81 -16.08 13.90
C LYS A 65 4.50 -15.01 14.95
N ARG A 66 3.83 -15.40 16.03
CA ARG A 66 3.44 -14.49 17.11
C ARG A 66 4.66 -14.00 17.88
N ASP A 67 5.51 -14.93 18.31
CA ASP A 67 6.71 -14.60 19.08
C ASP A 67 7.68 -13.79 18.21
N LYS A 68 7.82 -14.17 16.93
CA LYS A 68 8.64 -13.41 15.99
C LYS A 68 8.12 -11.99 15.74
N LEU A 69 6.80 -11.79 15.68
CA LEU A 69 6.23 -10.45 15.56
C LEU A 69 6.57 -9.59 16.79
N MET A 70 6.47 -10.16 18.00
CA MET A 70 6.81 -9.42 19.22
C MET A 70 8.29 -9.01 19.26
N GLU A 71 9.19 -9.91 18.86
CA GLU A 71 10.62 -9.62 18.70
C GLU A 71 10.83 -8.45 17.71
N LEU A 72 10.23 -8.54 16.51
CA LEU A 72 10.35 -7.49 15.50
C LEU A 72 9.81 -6.14 15.97
N LEU A 73 8.71 -6.12 16.72
CA LEU A 73 8.14 -4.89 17.27
C LEU A 73 9.02 -4.29 18.38
N SER A 74 9.71 -5.12 19.15
CA SER A 74 10.62 -4.67 20.22
C SER A 74 11.91 -4.03 19.69
N ASP A 75 12.36 -4.45 18.51
CA ASP A 75 13.55 -3.91 17.85
C ASP A 75 13.32 -2.56 17.16
N VAL A 76 12.06 -2.16 16.98
CA VAL A 76 11.71 -0.89 16.32
C VAL A 76 11.92 0.28 17.29
N PRO A 77 12.70 1.32 16.92
CA PRO A 77 12.91 2.48 17.77
C PRO A 77 11.58 3.14 18.18
N THR A 78 11.35 3.23 19.50
CA THR A 78 10.09 3.66 20.11
C THR A 78 9.72 5.12 19.80
N THR A 79 10.69 5.92 19.37
CA THR A 79 10.45 7.32 18.99
C THR A 79 9.98 7.41 17.53
N LYS A 80 8.64 7.35 17.35
CA LYS A 80 7.87 7.75 16.14
C LYS A 80 7.68 6.72 15.03
N ALA A 81 8.08 5.46 15.19
CA ALA A 81 7.78 4.44 14.19
C ALA A 81 6.30 3.99 14.29
N ARG A 82 5.62 3.91 13.14
CA ARG A 82 4.28 3.32 13.02
C ARG A 82 4.42 2.02 12.22
N THR A 83 3.95 0.91 12.78
CA THR A 83 4.01 -0.40 12.13
C THR A 83 2.62 -0.82 11.64
N LEU A 84 2.53 -1.26 10.38
CA LEU A 84 1.32 -1.83 9.81
C LEU A 84 1.51 -3.35 9.66
N VAL A 85 0.64 -4.13 10.29
CA VAL A 85 0.68 -5.59 10.27
C VAL A 85 -0.50 -6.11 9.46
N PHE A 86 -0.22 -6.79 8.35
CA PHE A 86 -1.25 -7.44 7.53
C PHE A 86 -1.49 -8.88 8.00
N VAL A 87 -2.77 -9.25 8.09
CA VAL A 87 -3.21 -10.60 8.43
C VAL A 87 -4.34 -11.02 7.48
N ASP A 88 -4.53 -12.32 7.32
CA ASP A 88 -5.42 -12.90 6.30
C ASP A 88 -6.92 -12.74 6.64
N THR A 89 -7.29 -12.64 7.92
CA THR A 89 -8.69 -12.55 8.34
C THR A 89 -8.92 -11.46 9.38
N LYS A 90 -10.10 -10.84 9.32
CA LYS A 90 -10.55 -9.83 10.29
C LYS A 90 -10.55 -10.34 11.73
N ARG A 91 -10.94 -11.60 11.94
CA ARG A 91 -10.90 -12.23 13.27
C ARG A 91 -9.47 -12.30 13.82
N ASN A 92 -8.48 -12.64 12.97
CA ASN A 92 -7.09 -12.67 13.39
C ASN A 92 -6.56 -11.25 13.67
N ALA A 93 -7.01 -10.24 12.94
CA ALA A 93 -6.67 -8.84 13.20
C ALA A 93 -7.17 -8.39 14.58
N ASP A 94 -8.45 -8.64 14.87
CA ASP A 94 -9.08 -8.30 16.16
C ASP A 94 -8.35 -9.00 17.33
N PHE A 95 -8.00 -10.28 17.16
CA PHE A 95 -7.25 -11.06 18.15
C PHE A 95 -5.85 -10.49 18.38
N LEU A 96 -5.13 -10.18 17.30
CA LEU A 96 -3.77 -9.64 17.37
C LEU A 96 -3.76 -8.23 18.00
N ALA A 97 -4.72 -7.38 17.67
CA ALA A 97 -4.84 -6.05 18.27
C ALA A 97 -5.12 -6.11 19.78
N THR A 98 -5.98 -7.05 20.20
CA THR A 98 -6.25 -7.31 21.62
C THR A 98 -4.99 -7.76 22.35
N LEU A 99 -4.25 -8.70 21.75
CA LEU A 99 -2.97 -9.16 22.29
C LEU A 99 -1.97 -8.02 22.45
N LEU A 100 -1.72 -7.25 21.39
CA LEU A 100 -0.73 -6.17 21.42
C LEU A 100 -1.10 -5.12 22.47
N SER A 101 -2.40 -4.85 22.63
CA SER A 101 -2.89 -3.96 23.69
C SER A 101 -2.64 -4.50 25.10
N GLN A 102 -2.71 -5.82 25.31
CA GLN A 102 -2.38 -6.47 26.59
C GLN A 102 -0.88 -6.37 26.91
N GLU A 103 -0.03 -6.39 25.89
CA GLU A 103 1.42 -6.19 26.01
C GLU A 103 1.81 -4.70 26.11
N ASN A 104 0.84 -3.81 26.33
CA ASN A 104 1.01 -2.35 26.42
C ASN A 104 1.56 -1.69 25.14
N LEU A 105 1.38 -2.32 23.97
CA LEU A 105 1.71 -1.73 22.68
C LEU A 105 0.48 -0.99 22.10
N PRO A 106 0.55 0.34 21.88
CA PRO A 106 -0.56 1.10 21.31
C PRO A 106 -0.94 0.56 19.92
N THR A 107 -2.14 -0.01 19.79
CA THR A 107 -2.58 -0.72 18.59
C THR A 107 -4.03 -0.41 18.23
N THR A 108 -4.38 -0.50 16.96
CA THR A 108 -5.75 -0.42 16.44
C THR A 108 -5.93 -1.43 15.31
N SER A 109 -7.14 -1.96 15.14
CA SER A 109 -7.53 -2.97 14.13
C SER A 109 -8.43 -2.39 13.05
#